data_AF-M1XRS3-F1
#
_entry.id   AF-M1XRS3-F1
#
_cell.length_a   1.000
_cell.length_b   1.000
_cell.length_c   1.000
_cell.angle_alpha   90.00
_cell.angle_beta   90.00
_cell.angle_gamma   90.00
#
_symmetry.space_group_name_H-M   'P 1'
#
loop_
_entity.id
_entity.type
_entity.pdbx_description
1 polymer ?
#
loop_
_entity_poly.entity_id
_entity_poly.type
_entity_poly.pdbx_seq_one_letter_code
_entity_poly.pdbx_strand_id
1 'polypeptide(L)'
;METPDPNPTVRTYGTRPAEYAVVVPDDGQFRRALEDLAEATGDGGDVPAVRALLVDGEVGPDDLVGELDGLPGVAVFDTHAPVEPVAFFDRSHPEAFDLVASLPVGHAVDVHDLDPMAVFGPGPHSGLVEAGLVRVEVGDADPAAFLRAAFGSLGIEPSPTGFYVMSDPVRGADASAVSAPNFERVDAGTVFAEVDGDRLVANWPFVPVLFGECGVDGVVGYRAARVGGSVAEARAGLRPDSLE
;
A
#
# COMPACT_ATOMS: atom_id res chain seq x y z
N MET A 1 21.04 -10.20 27.21
CA MET A 1 20.07 -9.48 26.37
C MET A 1 20.89 -8.98 25.20
N GLU A 2 20.92 -9.75 24.12
CA GLU A 2 21.48 -9.26 22.86
C GLU A 2 20.65 -8.05 22.45
N THR A 3 21.32 -6.93 22.18
CA THR A 3 20.71 -5.83 21.44
C THR A 3 20.28 -6.39 20.09
N PRO A 4 19.02 -6.20 19.67
CA PRO A 4 18.58 -6.55 18.32
C PRO A 4 19.53 -5.93 17.29
N ASP A 5 19.83 -6.68 16.23
CA ASP A 5 20.63 -6.19 15.11
C ASP A 5 19.78 -5.14 14.40
N PRO A 6 20.24 -3.87 14.30
CA PRO A 6 19.44 -2.81 13.68
C PRO A 6 19.29 -2.98 12.16
N ASN A 7 19.93 -4.00 11.57
CA ASN A 7 19.90 -4.23 10.14
C ASN A 7 18.78 -5.20 9.74
N PRO A 8 18.07 -4.94 8.63
CA PRO A 8 17.06 -5.85 8.13
C PRO A 8 17.68 -7.19 7.75
N THR A 9 16.90 -8.27 7.90
CA THR A 9 17.33 -9.57 7.37
C THR A 9 17.12 -9.58 5.87
N VAL A 10 18.21 -9.44 5.10
CA VAL A 10 18.17 -9.45 3.63
C VAL A 10 18.32 -10.88 3.10
N ARG A 11 17.40 -11.28 2.21
CA ARG A 11 17.44 -12.55 1.48
C ARG A 11 17.22 -12.30 0.00
N THR A 12 18.03 -12.91 -0.86
CA THR A 12 17.79 -12.89 -2.30
C THR A 12 17.25 -14.24 -2.72
N TYR A 13 16.14 -14.23 -3.46
CA TYR A 13 15.48 -15.42 -3.98
C TYR A 13 15.58 -15.47 -5.50
N GLY A 14 15.93 -16.64 -6.03
CA GLY A 14 16.21 -16.88 -7.45
C GLY A 14 17.71 -17.00 -7.76
N THR A 15 18.02 -17.50 -8.96
CA THR A 15 19.39 -17.73 -9.45
C THR A 15 19.93 -16.61 -10.34
N ARG A 16 19.09 -15.61 -10.64
CA ARG A 16 19.38 -14.43 -11.48
C ARG A 16 19.55 -13.18 -10.60
N PRO A 17 20.16 -12.09 -11.10
CA PRO A 17 20.12 -10.80 -10.41
C PRO A 17 18.67 -10.40 -10.13
N ALA A 18 18.42 -9.90 -8.92
CA ALA A 18 17.08 -9.47 -8.53
C ALA A 18 16.60 -8.31 -9.43
N GLU A 19 15.36 -8.40 -9.87
CA GLU A 19 14.71 -7.38 -10.72
C GLU A 19 13.77 -6.48 -9.89
N TYR A 20 13.28 -7.00 -8.76
CA TYR A 20 12.37 -6.32 -7.85
C TYR A 20 12.79 -6.54 -6.40
N ALA A 21 12.34 -5.65 -5.53
CA ALA A 21 12.45 -5.82 -4.09
C ALA A 21 11.08 -6.05 -3.42
N VAL A 22 11.09 -6.81 -2.33
CA VAL A 22 9.92 -7.08 -1.50
C VAL A 22 10.28 -6.81 -0.05
N VAL A 23 9.56 -5.91 0.60
CA VAL A 23 9.71 -5.63 2.03
C VAL A 23 8.50 -6.23 2.76
N VAL A 24 8.72 -7.04 3.78
CA VAL A 24 7.64 -7.67 4.55
C VAL A 24 7.98 -7.75 6.04
N PRO A 25 6.98 -7.71 6.94
CA PRO A 25 7.19 -7.95 8.36
C PRO A 25 7.93 -9.27 8.65
N ASP A 26 8.80 -9.26 9.65
CA ASP A 26 9.55 -10.44 10.09
C ASP A 26 8.70 -11.35 11.03
N ASP A 27 7.53 -11.78 10.56
CA ASP A 27 6.63 -12.70 11.27
C ASP A 27 6.49 -14.05 10.56
N GLY A 28 5.75 -14.98 11.19
CA GLY A 28 5.63 -16.34 10.69
C GLY A 28 4.82 -16.49 9.40
N GLN A 29 3.90 -15.57 9.12
CA GLN A 29 3.04 -15.60 7.94
C GLN A 29 3.83 -15.11 6.71
N PHE A 30 4.49 -13.97 6.83
CA PHE A 30 5.29 -13.41 5.73
C PHE A 30 6.57 -14.22 5.45
N ARG A 31 7.20 -14.81 6.48
CA ARG A 31 8.31 -15.76 6.26
C ARG A 31 7.90 -16.94 5.37
N ARG A 32 6.73 -17.54 5.64
CA ARG A 32 6.19 -18.63 4.80
C ARG A 32 5.85 -18.14 3.40
N ALA A 33 5.28 -16.95 3.27
CA ALA A 33 4.98 -16.34 1.98
C ALA A 33 6.25 -16.16 1.11
N LEU A 34 7.37 -15.77 1.73
CA LEU A 34 8.66 -15.68 1.06
C LEU A 34 9.27 -17.04 0.71
N GLU A 35 9.08 -18.07 1.55
CA GLU A 35 9.51 -19.44 1.23
C GLU A 35 8.76 -19.99 0.00
N ASP A 36 7.44 -19.78 -0.07
CA ASP A 36 6.63 -20.13 -1.23
C ASP A 36 7.10 -19.38 -2.49
N LEU A 37 7.42 -18.09 -2.36
CA LEU A 37 7.94 -17.27 -3.46
C LEU A 37 9.33 -17.75 -3.89
N ALA A 38 10.17 -18.18 -2.96
CA ALA A 38 11.48 -18.76 -3.23
C ALA A 38 11.40 -20.04 -4.08
N GLU A 39 10.43 -20.91 -3.77
CA GLU A 39 10.18 -22.11 -4.57
C GLU A 39 9.74 -21.75 -6.00
N ALA A 40 8.88 -20.73 -6.14
CA ALA A 40 8.39 -20.27 -7.43
C ALA A 40 9.45 -19.57 -8.31
N THR A 41 10.49 -19.00 -7.70
CA THR A 41 11.61 -18.29 -8.38
C THR A 41 12.81 -19.20 -8.72
N GLY A 42 12.70 -20.51 -8.46
CA GLY A 42 13.75 -21.50 -8.72
C GLY A 42 14.11 -21.69 -10.19
N ASP A 43 15.07 -22.57 -10.46
CA ASP A 43 15.62 -22.81 -11.80
C ASP A 43 14.54 -23.31 -12.77
N GLY A 44 14.16 -22.47 -13.74
CA GLY A 44 13.07 -22.73 -14.69
C GLY A 44 11.68 -22.19 -14.29
N GLY A 45 11.59 -21.41 -13.20
CA GLY A 45 10.36 -20.72 -12.78
C GLY A 45 10.05 -19.48 -13.64
N ASP A 46 8.76 -19.19 -13.78
CA ASP A 46 8.24 -18.03 -14.55
C ASP A 46 8.26 -16.71 -13.75
N VAL A 47 8.70 -16.75 -12.48
CA VAL A 47 8.73 -15.60 -11.57
C VAL A 47 10.12 -14.92 -11.62
N PRO A 48 10.22 -13.58 -11.66
CA PRO A 48 11.49 -12.87 -11.63
C PRO A 48 12.22 -13.07 -10.29
N ALA A 49 13.55 -12.97 -10.32
CA ALA A 49 14.34 -12.98 -9.10
C ALA A 49 14.00 -11.74 -8.25
N VAL A 50 13.87 -11.94 -6.94
CA VAL A 50 13.42 -10.92 -5.99
C VAL A 50 14.39 -10.82 -4.83
N ARG A 51 14.67 -9.58 -4.43
CA ARG A 51 15.37 -9.28 -3.18
C ARG A 51 14.34 -9.04 -2.09
N ALA A 52 14.26 -9.93 -1.12
CA ALA A 52 13.36 -9.79 0.01
C ALA A 52 14.08 -9.25 1.24
N LEU A 53 13.44 -8.29 1.90
CA LEU A 53 13.89 -7.73 3.17
C LEU A 53 12.81 -8.06 4.20
N LEU A 54 13.20 -8.84 5.21
CA LEU A 54 12.36 -9.03 6.39
C LEU A 54 12.70 -7.94 7.39
N VAL A 55 11.66 -7.26 7.84
CA VAL A 55 11.78 -6.07 8.67
C VAL A 55 11.06 -6.28 9.98
N ASP A 56 11.75 -6.00 11.07
CA ASP A 56 11.11 -5.88 12.37
C ASP A 56 10.71 -4.41 12.62
N GLY A 57 10.08 -4.16 13.76
CA GLY A 57 9.60 -2.82 14.15
C GLY A 57 10.71 -1.79 14.41
N GLU A 58 11.99 -2.13 14.29
CA GLU A 58 13.11 -1.25 14.66
C GLU A 58 13.94 -0.73 13.48
N VAL A 59 13.77 -1.27 12.26
CA VAL A 59 14.60 -0.91 11.09
C VAL A 59 14.10 0.34 10.36
N GLY A 60 14.80 1.47 10.43
CA GLY A 60 14.38 2.72 9.77
C GLY A 60 14.26 2.62 8.23
N PRO A 61 13.46 3.51 7.59
CA PRO A 61 13.27 3.50 6.14
C PRO A 61 14.57 3.75 5.37
N ASP A 62 15.47 4.61 5.86
CA ASP A 62 16.76 4.88 5.21
C ASP A 62 17.65 3.62 5.11
N ASP A 63 17.66 2.82 6.18
CA ASP A 63 18.41 1.55 6.23
C ASP A 63 17.81 0.53 5.24
N LEU A 64 16.48 0.56 5.07
CA LEU A 64 15.81 -0.28 4.08
C LEU A 64 16.16 0.15 2.66
N VAL A 65 16.07 1.43 2.34
CA VAL A 65 16.31 1.95 0.99
C VAL A 65 17.72 1.64 0.50
N GLY A 66 18.72 1.75 1.37
CA GLY A 66 20.09 1.36 1.04
C GLY A 66 20.19 -0.09 0.60
N GLU A 67 19.47 -0.98 1.27
CA GLU A 67 19.46 -2.43 0.99
C GLU A 67 18.66 -2.81 -0.26
N LEU A 68 17.74 -1.94 -0.74
CA LEU A 68 16.99 -2.15 -1.98
C LEU A 68 17.83 -1.93 -3.24
N ASP A 69 18.98 -1.26 -3.16
CA ASP A 69 19.91 -1.03 -4.28
C ASP A 69 19.23 -0.40 -5.52
N GLY A 70 18.24 0.48 -5.29
CA GLY A 70 17.47 1.14 -6.36
C GLY A 70 16.49 0.23 -7.11
N LEU A 71 16.24 -0.98 -6.63
CA LEU A 71 15.24 -1.87 -7.22
C LEU A 71 13.82 -1.31 -7.01
N PRO A 72 12.95 -1.33 -8.04
CA PRO A 72 11.53 -1.08 -7.83
C PRO A 72 10.97 -2.13 -6.88
N GLY A 73 10.22 -1.71 -5.88
CA GLY A 73 9.83 -2.60 -4.80
C GLY A 73 8.43 -2.39 -4.28
N VAL A 74 7.88 -3.47 -3.74
CA VAL A 74 6.63 -3.45 -2.99
C VAL A 74 6.92 -3.72 -1.52
N ALA A 75 6.20 -3.05 -0.64
CA ALA A 75 6.24 -3.29 0.80
C ALA A 75 4.87 -3.76 1.26
N VAL A 76 4.76 -5.01 1.72
CA VAL A 76 3.48 -5.69 1.94
C VAL A 76 3.21 -5.83 3.43
N PHE A 77 2.06 -5.34 3.88
CA PHE A 77 1.62 -5.28 5.28
C PHE A 77 0.14 -5.62 5.39
N ASP A 78 -0.34 -5.88 6.61
CA ASP A 78 -1.74 -6.16 6.95
C ASP A 78 -2.30 -5.22 8.03
N THR A 79 -1.59 -4.14 8.32
CA THR A 79 -1.79 -3.33 9.54
C THR A 79 -2.98 -2.38 9.44
N HIS A 80 -3.29 -1.91 8.24
CA HIS A 80 -4.35 -0.92 8.00
C HIS A 80 -5.28 -1.36 6.88
N ALA A 81 -5.53 -2.66 6.78
CA ALA A 81 -6.06 -3.20 5.57
C ALA A 81 -7.59 -3.27 5.55
N PRO A 82 -8.26 -2.78 4.49
CA PRO A 82 -9.63 -3.17 4.22
C PRO A 82 -9.66 -4.65 3.81
N VAL A 83 -10.86 -5.21 3.60
CA VAL A 83 -11.05 -6.63 3.25
C VAL A 83 -10.23 -7.06 2.02
N GLU A 84 -10.14 -6.20 1.00
CA GLU A 84 -9.41 -6.47 -0.25
C GLU A 84 -8.05 -5.74 -0.30
N PRO A 85 -7.02 -6.28 -0.99
CA PRO A 85 -5.73 -5.63 -1.13
C PRO A 85 -5.80 -4.22 -1.76
N VAL A 86 -5.07 -3.28 -1.17
CA VAL A 86 -4.95 -1.89 -1.64
C VAL A 86 -3.49 -1.49 -1.75
N ALA A 87 -3.14 -0.82 -2.84
CA ALA A 87 -1.82 -0.23 -3.00
C ALA A 87 -1.84 1.28 -2.66
N PHE A 88 -0.79 1.73 -1.99
CA PHE A 88 -0.49 3.13 -1.69
C PHE A 88 0.86 3.48 -2.31
N PHE A 89 0.94 4.63 -2.97
CA PHE A 89 2.13 5.07 -3.68
C PHE A 89 2.27 6.60 -3.63
N ASP A 90 3.46 7.09 -3.96
CA ASP A 90 3.73 8.52 -4.10
C ASP A 90 3.87 8.86 -5.58
N ARG A 91 3.02 9.75 -6.10
CA ARG A 91 3.08 10.19 -7.51
C ARG A 91 4.39 10.89 -7.91
N SER A 92 5.23 11.30 -6.95
CA SER A 92 6.58 11.83 -7.22
C SER A 92 7.54 10.78 -7.81
N HIS A 93 7.17 9.50 -7.72
CA HIS A 93 7.86 8.35 -8.32
C HIS A 93 7.06 7.83 -9.53
N PRO A 94 7.34 8.29 -10.76
CA PRO A 94 6.52 7.97 -11.94
C PRO A 94 6.45 6.48 -12.28
N GLU A 95 7.47 5.71 -11.90
CA GLU A 95 7.55 4.25 -12.04
C GLU A 95 6.55 3.51 -11.15
N ALA A 96 6.13 4.11 -10.03
CA ALA A 96 5.18 3.50 -9.11
C ALA A 96 3.81 3.25 -9.77
N PHE A 97 3.42 4.09 -10.74
CA PHE A 97 2.18 3.89 -11.49
C PHE A 97 2.15 2.57 -12.26
N ASP A 98 3.23 2.28 -12.98
CA ASP A 98 3.32 1.08 -13.81
C ASP A 98 3.46 -0.16 -12.91
N LEU A 99 4.20 -0.03 -11.80
CA LEU A 99 4.30 -1.09 -10.79
C LEU A 99 2.93 -1.38 -10.16
N VAL A 100 2.24 -0.38 -9.61
CA VAL A 100 0.91 -0.56 -9.00
C VAL A 100 -0.09 -1.15 -10.00
N ALA A 101 -0.09 -0.66 -11.24
CA ALA A 101 -0.96 -1.18 -12.26
C ALA A 101 -0.69 -2.67 -12.53
N SER A 102 0.52 -3.18 -12.34
CA SER A 102 0.83 -4.61 -12.51
C SER A 102 0.44 -5.50 -11.33
N LEU A 103 0.08 -4.93 -10.18
CA LEU A 103 -0.25 -5.68 -8.97
C LEU A 103 -1.71 -6.17 -8.97
N PRO A 104 -2.03 -7.27 -8.26
CA PRO A 104 -3.39 -7.80 -8.13
C PRO A 104 -4.20 -6.98 -7.11
N VAL A 105 -4.32 -5.66 -7.35
CA VAL A 105 -5.06 -4.72 -6.50
C VAL A 105 -6.15 -4.02 -7.31
N GLY A 106 -7.34 -3.88 -6.71
CA GLY A 106 -8.44 -3.13 -7.31
C GLY A 106 -8.29 -1.62 -7.18
N HIS A 107 -7.53 -1.18 -6.17
CA HIS A 107 -7.43 0.23 -5.78
C HIS A 107 -5.97 0.64 -5.51
N ALA A 108 -5.62 1.79 -6.09
CA ALA A 108 -4.32 2.45 -5.99
C ALA A 108 -4.52 3.87 -5.47
N VAL A 109 -3.88 4.19 -4.35
CA VAL A 109 -4.08 5.46 -3.65
C VAL A 109 -2.78 6.25 -3.65
N ASP A 110 -2.79 7.40 -4.31
CA ASP A 110 -1.74 8.40 -4.21
C ASP A 110 -1.83 9.11 -2.86
N VAL A 111 -0.73 9.10 -2.11
CA VAL A 111 -0.61 9.71 -0.78
C VAL A 111 0.32 10.93 -0.76
N HIS A 112 0.80 11.41 -1.91
CA HIS A 112 1.79 12.48 -2.01
C HIS A 112 1.46 13.77 -1.25
N ASP A 113 0.18 14.13 -1.17
CA ASP A 113 -0.27 15.36 -0.49
C ASP A 113 -0.41 15.19 1.03
N LEU A 114 -0.05 14.01 1.56
CA LEU A 114 -0.17 13.65 2.97
C LEU A 114 1.19 13.22 3.51
N ASP A 115 1.39 13.48 4.80
CA ASP A 115 2.50 12.90 5.55
C ASP A 115 2.22 11.40 5.77
N PRO A 116 3.05 10.47 5.23
CA PRO A 116 2.85 9.04 5.42
C PRO A 116 2.83 8.61 6.89
N MET A 117 3.53 9.32 7.78
CA MET A 117 3.46 9.08 9.23
C MET A 117 2.07 9.35 9.79
N ALA A 118 1.35 10.33 9.23
CA ALA A 118 -0.03 10.62 9.63
C ALA A 118 -1.00 9.56 9.11
N VAL A 119 -0.69 8.90 7.99
CA VAL A 119 -1.53 7.87 7.37
C VAL A 119 -1.32 6.49 8.00
N PHE A 120 -0.07 6.06 8.12
CA PHE A 120 0.31 4.70 8.52
C PHE A 120 0.83 4.61 9.97
N GLY A 121 0.83 5.73 10.69
CA GLY A 121 1.28 5.81 12.07
C GLY A 121 2.80 5.76 12.23
N PRO A 122 3.27 5.80 13.49
CA PRO A 122 4.69 5.74 13.79
C PRO A 122 5.23 4.33 13.58
N GLY A 123 6.27 4.23 12.76
CA GLY A 123 6.98 2.98 12.59
C GLY A 123 8.03 3.05 11.48
N PRO A 124 8.89 2.03 11.41
CA PRO A 124 9.92 1.89 10.37
C PRO A 124 9.41 1.91 8.92
N HIS A 125 8.10 1.69 8.72
CA HIS A 125 7.52 1.43 7.41
C HIS A 125 6.72 2.59 6.82
N SER A 126 6.56 3.69 7.57
CA SER A 126 5.76 4.85 7.14
C SER A 126 6.40 5.56 5.95
N GLY A 127 7.72 5.76 5.98
CA GLY A 127 8.48 6.47 4.93
C GLY A 127 8.77 5.65 3.66
N LEU A 128 8.31 4.40 3.57
CA LEU A 128 8.61 3.54 2.41
C LEU A 128 8.02 4.08 1.11
N VAL A 129 6.85 4.73 1.20
CA VAL A 129 6.18 5.29 0.03
C VAL A 129 6.91 6.53 -0.51
N GLU A 130 7.40 7.39 0.39
CA GLU A 130 8.28 8.54 0.04
C GLU A 130 9.63 8.09 -0.51
N ALA A 131 10.06 6.87 -0.18
CA ALA A 131 11.26 6.26 -0.73
C ALA A 131 11.03 5.57 -2.08
N GLY A 132 9.83 5.66 -2.65
CA GLY A 132 9.49 5.12 -3.97
C GLY A 132 9.02 3.66 -3.97
N LEU A 133 8.84 3.04 -2.81
CA LEU A 133 8.19 1.73 -2.73
C LEU A 133 6.66 1.88 -2.83
N VAL A 134 6.04 0.89 -3.44
CA VAL A 134 4.59 0.72 -3.38
C VAL A 134 4.24 -0.02 -2.11
N ARG A 135 3.54 0.64 -1.18
CA ARG A 135 3.00 -0.04 0.01
C ARG A 135 1.73 -0.78 -0.38
N VAL A 136 1.59 -2.04 0.04
CA VAL A 136 0.37 -2.82 -0.12
C VAL A 136 -0.15 -3.22 1.25
N GLU A 137 -1.41 -2.91 1.51
CA GLU A 137 -2.18 -3.46 2.63
C GLU A 137 -2.98 -4.65 2.10
N VAL A 138 -2.72 -5.88 2.57
CA VAL A 138 -3.27 -7.11 1.97
C VAL A 138 -4.63 -7.56 2.50
N GLY A 139 -5.03 -7.11 3.68
CA GLY A 139 -6.37 -7.40 4.22
C GLY A 139 -6.54 -8.87 4.57
N ASP A 140 -7.70 -9.41 4.19
CA ASP A 140 -8.00 -10.83 4.38
C ASP A 140 -7.31 -11.74 3.34
N ALA A 141 -6.55 -11.17 2.40
CA ALA A 141 -5.83 -11.95 1.41
C ALA A 141 -4.65 -12.71 2.03
N ASP A 142 -4.44 -13.94 1.57
CA ASP A 142 -3.24 -14.71 1.92
C ASP A 142 -1.98 -14.05 1.31
N PRO A 143 -0.99 -13.61 2.12
CA PRO A 143 0.20 -12.93 1.61
C PRO A 143 1.00 -13.78 0.63
N ALA A 144 1.02 -15.11 0.81
CA ALA A 144 1.71 -16.01 -0.11
C ALA A 144 1.02 -16.04 -1.48
N ALA A 145 -0.30 -16.17 -1.50
CA ALA A 145 -1.09 -16.05 -2.72
C ALA A 145 -0.94 -14.67 -3.39
N PHE A 146 -0.96 -13.58 -2.60
CA PHE A 146 -0.76 -12.23 -3.11
C PHE A 146 0.61 -12.08 -3.78
N LEU A 147 1.70 -12.42 -3.09
CA LEU A 147 3.06 -12.31 -3.65
C LEU A 147 3.25 -13.18 -4.89
N ARG A 148 2.72 -14.41 -4.89
CA ARG A 148 2.76 -15.29 -6.07
C ARG A 148 2.00 -14.67 -7.25
N ALA A 149 0.83 -14.08 -7.02
CA ALA A 149 0.08 -13.40 -8.07
C ALA A 149 0.80 -12.13 -8.55
N ALA A 150 1.31 -11.31 -7.64
CA ALA A 150 2.02 -10.07 -7.93
C ALA A 150 3.25 -10.29 -8.81
N PHE A 151 4.08 -11.29 -8.49
CA PHE A 151 5.32 -11.53 -9.24
C PHE A 151 5.17 -12.53 -10.38
N GLY A 152 4.24 -13.48 -10.28
CA GLY A 152 3.99 -14.48 -11.33
C GLY A 152 3.21 -13.96 -12.54
N SER A 153 2.58 -12.79 -12.42
CA SER A 153 1.81 -12.14 -13.51
C SER A 153 2.49 -10.90 -14.09
N LEU A 154 3.72 -10.59 -13.69
CA LEU A 154 4.44 -9.43 -14.23
C LEU A 154 4.59 -9.56 -15.76
N GLY A 155 4.07 -8.58 -16.48
CA GLY A 155 4.02 -8.57 -17.96
C GLY A 155 2.77 -9.18 -18.58
N ILE A 156 1.83 -9.68 -17.76
CA ILE A 156 0.45 -10.02 -18.18
C ILE A 156 -0.42 -8.77 -18.08
N GLU A 157 -1.46 -8.65 -18.93
CA GLU A 157 -2.41 -7.54 -18.80
C GLU A 157 -3.01 -7.52 -17.40
N PRO A 158 -2.85 -6.42 -16.65
CA PRO A 158 -3.28 -6.37 -15.28
C PRO A 158 -4.79 -6.26 -15.15
N SER A 159 -5.28 -6.57 -13.95
CA SER A 159 -6.64 -6.25 -13.55
C SER A 159 -6.88 -4.73 -13.62
N PRO A 160 -8.10 -4.27 -13.94
CA PRO A 160 -8.42 -2.86 -13.91
C PRO A 160 -8.22 -2.27 -12.50
N THR A 161 -7.26 -1.36 -12.35
CA THR A 161 -6.98 -0.68 -11.09
C THR A 161 -7.57 0.73 -11.11
N GLY A 162 -8.40 1.05 -10.11
CA GLY A 162 -8.85 2.41 -9.86
C GLY A 162 -7.75 3.24 -9.19
N PHE A 163 -7.45 4.43 -9.71
CA PHE A 163 -6.50 5.36 -9.13
C PHE A 163 -7.23 6.47 -8.38
N TYR A 164 -6.74 6.81 -7.19
CA TYR A 164 -7.34 7.76 -6.28
C TYR A 164 -6.28 8.71 -5.71
N VAL A 165 -6.65 9.98 -5.49
CA VAL A 165 -5.85 10.95 -4.72
C VAL A 165 -6.43 11.06 -3.34
N MET A 166 -5.63 10.75 -2.32
CA MET A 166 -6.02 10.94 -0.93
C MET A 166 -5.74 12.37 -0.48
N SER A 167 -6.62 12.91 0.36
CA SER A 167 -6.59 14.33 0.74
C SER A 167 -6.85 14.53 2.23
N ASP A 168 -8.11 14.67 2.64
CA ASP A 168 -8.44 15.10 4.00
C ASP A 168 -8.60 13.91 4.96
N PRO A 169 -7.94 13.91 6.13
CA PRO A 169 -8.30 13.02 7.21
C PRO A 169 -9.68 13.39 7.77
N VAL A 170 -10.48 12.39 8.04
CA VAL A 170 -11.73 12.52 8.79
C VAL A 170 -11.39 12.30 10.26
N ARG A 171 -11.48 13.36 11.06
CA ARG A 171 -11.15 13.30 12.49
C ARG A 171 -12.32 12.75 13.31
N GLY A 172 -11.99 11.93 14.32
CA GLY A 172 -12.96 11.34 15.23
C GLY A 172 -12.31 10.38 16.22
N ALA A 173 -12.89 10.21 17.41
CA ALA A 173 -12.32 9.39 18.48
C ALA A 173 -12.60 7.88 18.31
N ASP A 174 -13.69 7.52 17.62
CA ASP A 174 -14.09 6.13 17.39
C ASP A 174 -14.54 5.91 15.94
N ALA A 175 -13.91 4.95 15.25
CA ALA A 175 -14.27 4.55 13.89
C ALA A 175 -15.37 3.47 13.85
N SER A 176 -15.85 3.01 15.02
CA SER A 176 -16.76 1.87 15.17
C SER A 176 -18.19 2.10 14.63
N ALA A 177 -18.52 3.32 14.18
CA ALA A 177 -19.83 3.66 13.60
C ALA A 177 -19.71 4.32 12.21
N VAL A 178 -18.71 3.92 11.43
CA VAL A 178 -18.65 4.20 9.99
C VAL A 178 -19.70 3.35 9.26
N SER A 179 -20.48 3.98 8.40
CA SER A 179 -21.48 3.30 7.55
C SER A 179 -21.07 3.19 6.08
N ALA A 180 -20.10 4.00 5.64
CA ALA A 180 -19.68 4.05 4.25
C ALA A 180 -18.57 3.02 3.96
N PRO A 181 -18.76 2.12 2.98
CA PRO A 181 -17.72 1.17 2.59
C PRO A 181 -16.57 1.88 1.88
N ASN A 182 -15.35 1.38 2.10
CA ASN A 182 -14.16 1.88 1.41
C ASN A 182 -14.32 1.74 -0.11
N PHE A 183 -13.80 2.72 -0.84
CA PHE A 183 -13.82 2.82 -2.30
C PHE A 183 -15.20 2.96 -2.98
N GLU A 184 -16.29 3.08 -2.22
CA GLU A 184 -17.61 3.45 -2.76
C GLU A 184 -17.86 4.96 -2.63
N ARG A 185 -18.32 5.60 -3.71
CA ARG A 185 -18.56 7.04 -3.70
C ARG A 185 -19.66 7.43 -2.71
N VAL A 186 -19.37 8.41 -1.87
CA VAL A 186 -20.34 9.09 -1.00
C VAL A 186 -20.75 10.40 -1.64
N ASP A 187 -22.06 10.59 -1.89
CA ASP A 187 -22.59 11.83 -2.44
C ASP A 187 -22.84 12.90 -1.35
N ALA A 188 -22.82 14.17 -1.75
CA ALA A 188 -23.12 15.28 -0.85
C ALA A 188 -24.52 15.13 -0.22
N GLY A 189 -24.62 15.43 1.07
CA GLY A 189 -25.81 15.23 1.90
C GLY A 189 -25.93 13.84 2.53
N THR A 190 -25.06 12.90 2.17
CA THR A 190 -25.05 11.55 2.74
C THR A 190 -24.41 11.53 4.12
N VAL A 191 -25.06 10.92 5.10
CA VAL A 191 -24.43 10.59 6.39
C VAL A 191 -23.50 9.41 6.15
N PHE A 192 -22.21 9.57 6.42
CA PHE A 192 -21.20 8.54 6.11
C PHE A 192 -20.57 7.91 7.35
N ALA A 193 -20.63 8.60 8.50
CA ALA A 193 -20.20 8.10 9.79
C ALA A 193 -20.98 8.76 10.90
N GLU A 194 -21.05 8.10 12.05
CA GLU A 194 -21.48 8.68 13.32
C GLU A 194 -20.30 8.57 14.28
N VAL A 195 -19.89 9.69 14.90
CA VAL A 195 -18.73 9.75 15.79
C VAL A 195 -19.17 10.47 17.05
N ASP A 196 -19.01 9.86 18.22
CA ASP A 196 -19.40 10.44 19.51
C ASP A 196 -20.88 10.91 19.56
N GLY A 197 -21.76 10.28 18.77
CA GLY A 197 -23.17 10.65 18.63
C GLY A 197 -23.46 11.79 17.66
N ASP A 198 -22.42 12.38 17.05
CA ASP A 198 -22.53 13.38 15.99
C ASP A 198 -22.52 12.72 14.61
N ARG A 199 -23.52 13.04 13.78
CA ARG A 199 -23.62 12.55 12.41
C ARG A 199 -22.72 13.36 11.49
N LEU A 200 -21.74 12.70 10.89
CA LEU A 200 -20.90 13.29 9.86
C LEU A 200 -21.58 13.19 8.51
N VAL A 201 -21.87 14.35 7.92
CA VAL A 201 -22.55 14.48 6.62
C VAL A 201 -21.55 14.97 5.58
N ALA A 202 -21.55 14.35 4.40
CA ALA A 202 -20.74 14.77 3.28
C ALA A 202 -21.21 16.14 2.78
N ASN A 203 -20.35 17.15 2.83
CA ASN A 203 -20.62 18.47 2.28
C ASN A 203 -20.27 18.56 0.79
N TRP A 204 -19.33 17.74 0.33
CA TRP A 204 -19.03 17.47 -1.08
C TRP A 204 -18.88 15.96 -1.30
N PRO A 205 -18.99 15.48 -2.55
CA PRO A 205 -18.79 14.08 -2.84
C PRO A 205 -17.34 13.64 -2.66
N PHE A 206 -17.10 12.44 -2.14
CA PHE A 206 -15.77 11.87 -1.99
C PHE A 206 -15.80 10.34 -2.02
N VAL A 207 -14.64 9.71 -1.99
CA VAL A 207 -14.46 8.26 -1.85
C VAL A 207 -13.77 7.98 -0.50
N PRO A 208 -14.38 7.18 0.40
CA PRO A 208 -13.75 6.77 1.66
C PRO A 208 -12.57 5.83 1.42
N VAL A 209 -11.47 6.06 2.14
CA VAL A 209 -10.25 5.24 2.12
C VAL A 209 -9.80 5.02 3.57
N LEU A 210 -9.44 3.78 3.92
CA LEU A 210 -9.04 3.37 5.28
C LEU A 210 -10.06 3.66 6.39
N PHE A 211 -11.32 3.85 6.03
CA PHE A 211 -12.39 4.04 6.99
C PHE A 211 -12.60 2.76 7.82
N GLY A 212 -12.57 2.89 9.15
CA GLY A 212 -12.67 1.75 10.07
C GLY A 212 -11.34 1.03 10.34
N GLU A 213 -10.31 1.31 9.52
CA GLU A 213 -9.02 0.58 9.52
C GLU A 213 -7.83 1.47 9.94
N CYS A 214 -8.05 2.77 10.15
CA CYS A 214 -7.00 3.70 10.56
C CYS A 214 -6.56 3.45 12.01
N GLY A 215 -5.30 3.01 12.18
CA GLY A 215 -4.67 2.84 13.49
C GLY A 215 -4.02 4.11 14.06
N VAL A 216 -4.39 5.30 13.54
CA VAL A 216 -3.87 6.59 14.03
C VAL A 216 -4.92 7.24 14.92
N ASP A 217 -4.56 7.46 16.17
CA ASP A 217 -5.43 8.06 17.18
C ASP A 217 -6.10 9.35 16.67
N GLY A 218 -7.42 9.38 16.71
CA GLY A 218 -8.21 10.53 16.30
C GLY A 218 -8.49 10.66 14.80
N VAL A 219 -8.16 9.64 13.99
CA VAL A 219 -8.48 9.56 12.56
C VAL A 219 -9.37 8.36 12.28
N VAL A 220 -10.55 8.62 11.71
CA VAL A 220 -11.55 7.60 11.35
C VAL A 220 -11.27 7.00 9.97
N GLY A 221 -10.64 7.77 9.09
CA GLY A 221 -10.34 7.41 7.71
C GLY A 221 -9.96 8.65 6.89
N TYR A 222 -9.85 8.49 5.58
CA TYR A 222 -9.43 9.53 4.65
C TYR A 222 -10.42 9.72 3.50
N ARG A 223 -10.55 10.97 3.05
CA ARG A 223 -11.26 11.29 1.81
C ARG A 223 -10.32 11.17 0.62
N ALA A 224 -10.84 10.63 -0.47
CA ALA A 224 -10.14 10.56 -1.73
C ALA A 224 -11.03 10.96 -2.92
N ALA A 225 -10.39 11.27 -4.05
CA ALA A 225 -11.03 11.49 -5.33
C ALA A 225 -10.49 10.49 -6.36
N ARG A 226 -11.38 9.86 -7.15
CA ARG A 226 -10.96 8.95 -8.22
C ARG A 226 -10.46 9.77 -9.42
N VAL A 227 -9.24 9.47 -9.88
CA VAL A 227 -8.56 10.20 -10.97
C VAL A 227 -8.41 9.39 -12.25
N GLY A 228 -8.65 8.07 -12.21
CA GLY A 228 -8.61 7.23 -13.42
C GLY A 228 -8.86 5.75 -13.15
N GLY A 229 -9.03 4.98 -14.23
CA GLY A 229 -9.03 3.51 -14.23
C GLY A 229 -7.88 2.90 -15.02
N SER A 230 -6.90 3.72 -15.42
CA SER A 230 -5.68 3.31 -16.10
C SER A 230 -4.53 4.25 -15.75
N VAL A 231 -3.29 3.82 -15.97
CA VAL A 231 -2.10 4.66 -15.76
C VAL A 231 -2.17 5.96 -16.57
N ALA A 232 -2.63 5.89 -17.81
CA ALA A 232 -2.73 7.06 -18.68
C ALA A 232 -3.73 8.10 -18.15
N GLU A 233 -4.90 7.65 -17.71
CA GLU A 233 -5.91 8.51 -17.08
C GLU A 233 -5.41 9.08 -15.75
N ALA A 234 -4.83 8.24 -14.89
CA ALA A 234 -4.29 8.66 -13.60
C ALA A 234 -3.22 9.76 -13.77
N ARG A 235 -2.23 9.54 -14.65
CA ARG A 235 -1.20 10.55 -14.96
C ARG A 235 -1.76 11.85 -15.55
N ALA A 236 -2.92 11.81 -16.21
CA ALA A 236 -3.59 13.00 -16.72
C ALA A 236 -4.40 13.73 -15.62
N GLY A 237 -5.11 12.97 -14.77
CA GLY A 237 -5.91 13.47 -13.66
C GLY A 237 -5.09 14.04 -12.50
N LEU A 238 -3.85 13.58 -12.34
CA LEU A 238 -2.90 14.04 -11.32
C LEU A 238 -2.08 15.27 -11.71
N ARG A 239 -2.33 15.86 -12.88
CA ARG A 239 -1.64 17.11 -13.24
C ARG A 239 -2.14 18.25 -12.34
N PRO A 240 -1.25 19.15 -11.89
CA PRO A 240 -1.62 20.28 -11.02
C PRO A 240 -2.79 21.12 -11.57
N ASP A 241 -2.87 21.25 -12.89
CA ASP A 241 -3.90 22.04 -13.60
C ASP A 241 -5.25 21.30 -13.73
N SER A 242 -5.34 20.03 -13.33
CA SER A 242 -6.53 19.18 -13.49
C SER A 242 -7.40 19.08 -12.22
N LEU A 243 -6.94 19.63 -11.08
CA LEU A 243 -7.61 19.57 -9.78
C LEU A 243 -8.31 20.90 -9.39
N GLU A 244 -8.48 21.83 -10.33
CA GLU A 244 -9.26 23.08 -10.17
C GLU A 244 -10.78 22.90 -10.33
#